data_AF-A0A078IFZ3-F1
#
_entry.id   AF-A0A078IFZ3-F1
#
_cell.length_a   1.000
_cell.length_b   1.000
_cell.length_c   1.000
_cell.angle_alpha   90.00
_cell.angle_beta   90.00
_cell.angle_gamma   90.00
#
_symmetry.space_group_name_H-M   'P 1'
#
loop_
_entity.id
_entity.type
_entity.pdbx_description
1 polymer ?
#
loop_
_entity_poly.entity_id
_entity_poly.type
_entity_poly.pdbx_seq_one_letter_code
_entity_poly.pdbx_strand_id
1 'polypeptide(L)'
;MREDKDVAQATEDHHHQRQQNLATSLSSKLARTWITTKIYIFVLFIFLLCASLSWIFTFVLGESRFQVTSVFTRNTNKSATTTTNIPKIIIKIPLNCTLLNNNTTQTCPSNYPTKFEPAISSSETCPDYFRWIHRDLKVWQKTGITRDTLEKARPHAHFRVVIKSGRLYVHQYEKAFQTRDVFTIWGILQLLRMYPGQIPDLELLFLCHDKPAIWKRDFKKDTWPPPPLFHYCGHRDAYDIVFPDWSFWGWPELNIKEWNKLSVALKEGNKRVKWEDRIPYAYWKGNPNVSPVRGELMRCNFSDKYDPMVRLYVQLCNILIINMLNII
;
A
#
# COMPACT_ATOMS: atom_id res chain seq x y z
N MET A 1 -9.87 -86.09 -42.64
CA MET A 1 -10.22 -86.37 -41.23
C MET A 1 -9.00 -86.15 -40.32
N ARG A 2 -8.44 -84.93 -40.32
CA ARG A 2 -7.37 -84.50 -39.40
C ARG A 2 -7.38 -82.96 -39.24
N GLU A 3 -8.53 -82.32 -39.45
CA GLU A 3 -8.73 -80.88 -39.18
C GLU A 3 -9.49 -80.65 -37.86
N ASP A 4 -10.09 -81.68 -37.25
CA ASP A 4 -10.89 -81.53 -36.03
C ASP A 4 -10.11 -81.69 -34.70
N LYS A 5 -8.80 -82.02 -34.74
CA LYS A 5 -7.99 -82.14 -33.51
C LYS A 5 -7.26 -80.86 -33.11
N ASP A 6 -6.93 -80.00 -34.07
CA ASP A 6 -6.19 -78.76 -33.79
C ASP A 6 -7.09 -77.63 -33.27
N VAL A 7 -8.40 -77.67 -33.59
CA VAL A 7 -9.36 -76.66 -33.13
C VAL A 7 -9.76 -76.85 -31.66
N ALA A 8 -9.81 -78.09 -31.18
CA ALA A 8 -10.12 -78.41 -29.78
C ALA A 8 -8.98 -78.03 -28.82
N GLN A 9 -7.72 -78.26 -29.22
CA GLN A 9 -6.55 -77.91 -28.41
C GLN A 9 -6.39 -76.38 -28.27
N ALA A 10 -6.64 -75.63 -29.35
CA ALA A 10 -6.50 -74.17 -29.35
C ALA A 10 -7.58 -73.45 -28.51
N THR A 11 -8.76 -74.05 -28.32
CA THR A 11 -9.85 -73.46 -27.54
C THR A 11 -9.66 -73.67 -26.03
N GLU A 12 -9.06 -74.78 -25.62
CA GLU A 12 -8.79 -75.10 -24.20
C GLU A 12 -7.65 -74.23 -23.63
N ASP A 13 -6.57 -74.05 -24.40
CA ASP A 13 -5.45 -73.17 -24.03
C ASP A 13 -5.88 -71.70 -23.90
N HIS A 14 -6.75 -71.22 -24.80
CA HIS A 14 -7.27 -69.85 -24.74
C HIS A 14 -8.17 -69.61 -23.51
N HIS A 15 -8.91 -70.62 -23.07
CA HIS A 15 -9.78 -70.52 -21.89
C HIS A 15 -8.96 -70.52 -20.59
N HIS A 16 -7.93 -71.36 -20.49
CA HIS A 16 -7.02 -71.39 -19.35
C HIS A 16 -6.23 -70.09 -19.19
N GLN A 17 -5.71 -69.54 -20.30
CA GLN A 17 -4.95 -68.29 -20.28
C GLN A 17 -5.83 -67.08 -19.93
N ARG A 18 -7.11 -67.08 -20.34
CA ARG A 18 -8.06 -66.02 -19.97
C ARG A 18 -8.46 -66.05 -18.50
N GLN A 19 -8.62 -67.24 -17.90
CA GLN A 19 -8.91 -67.37 -16.46
C GLN A 19 -7.72 -66.96 -15.58
N GLN A 20 -6.49 -67.34 -15.94
CA GLN A 20 -5.29 -66.93 -15.19
C GLN A 20 -5.06 -65.41 -15.22
N ASN A 21 -5.31 -64.76 -16.37
CA ASN A 21 -5.20 -63.31 -16.51
C ASN A 21 -6.28 -62.55 -15.73
N LEU A 22 -7.49 -63.12 -15.58
CA LEU A 22 -8.55 -62.52 -14.78
C LEU A 22 -8.24 -62.61 -13.27
N ALA A 23 -7.74 -63.75 -12.80
CA ALA A 23 -7.41 -63.97 -11.39
C ALA A 23 -6.23 -63.09 -10.91
N THR A 24 -5.19 -62.95 -11.75
CA THR A 24 -4.05 -62.05 -11.46
C THR A 24 -4.45 -60.57 -11.47
N SER A 25 -5.33 -60.17 -12.40
CA SER A 25 -5.91 -58.82 -12.44
C SER A 25 -6.76 -58.50 -11.19
N LEU A 26 -7.61 -59.44 -10.75
CA LEU A 26 -8.44 -59.25 -9.56
C LEU A 26 -7.60 -59.18 -8.26
N SER A 27 -6.59 -60.04 -8.14
CA SER A 27 -5.64 -60.04 -7.02
C SER A 27 -4.86 -58.72 -6.93
N SER A 28 -4.40 -58.18 -8.06
CA SER A 28 -3.67 -56.90 -8.10
C SER A 28 -4.54 -55.69 -7.74
N LYS A 29 -5.84 -55.72 -8.08
CA LYS A 29 -6.81 -54.67 -7.72
C LYS A 29 -7.14 -54.70 -6.23
N LEU A 30 -7.34 -55.89 -5.66
CA LEU A 30 -7.59 -56.07 -4.22
C LEU A 30 -6.37 -55.69 -3.37
N ALA A 31 -5.15 -55.98 -3.83
CA ALA A 31 -3.93 -55.58 -3.16
C ALA A 31 -3.75 -54.04 -3.16
N ARG A 32 -4.06 -53.36 -4.27
CA ARG A 32 -4.00 -51.89 -4.35
C ARG A 32 -5.03 -51.19 -3.45
N THR A 33 -6.25 -51.72 -3.33
CA THR A 33 -7.27 -51.15 -2.43
C THR A 33 -6.91 -51.36 -0.96
N TRP A 34 -6.29 -52.50 -0.62
CA TRP A 34 -5.79 -52.73 0.75
C TRP A 34 -4.65 -51.79 1.14
N ILE A 35 -3.67 -51.58 0.23
CA ILE A 35 -2.54 -50.69 0.49
C ILE A 35 -3.00 -49.24 0.64
N THR A 36 -3.89 -48.76 -0.24
CA THR A 36 -4.43 -47.39 -0.15
C THR A 36 -5.23 -47.17 1.13
N THR A 37 -6.05 -48.14 1.54
CA THR A 37 -6.83 -48.04 2.81
C THR A 37 -5.91 -48.00 4.03
N LYS A 38 -4.84 -48.80 4.06
CA LYS A 38 -3.84 -48.77 5.15
C LYS A 38 -3.12 -47.42 5.23
N ILE A 39 -2.80 -46.80 4.09
CA ILE A 39 -2.17 -45.47 4.03
C ILE A 39 -3.12 -44.40 4.57
N TYR A 40 -4.40 -44.41 4.17
CA TYR A 40 -5.38 -43.44 4.67
C TYR A 40 -5.59 -43.55 6.19
N ILE A 41 -5.65 -44.77 6.73
CA ILE A 41 -5.78 -44.98 8.18
C ILE A 41 -4.54 -44.46 8.92
N PHE A 42 -3.33 -44.69 8.38
CA PHE A 42 -2.09 -44.21 8.98
C PHE A 42 -1.99 -42.68 8.98
N VAL A 43 -2.37 -42.03 7.89
CA VAL A 43 -2.39 -40.55 7.79
C VAL A 43 -3.42 -39.95 8.75
N LEU A 44 -4.60 -40.56 8.88
CA LEU A 44 -5.63 -40.13 9.83
C LEU A 44 -5.12 -40.24 11.28
N PHE A 45 -4.41 -41.31 11.61
CA PHE A 45 -3.84 -41.54 12.95
C PHE A 45 -2.77 -40.48 13.30
N ILE A 46 -1.90 -40.12 12.35
CA ILE A 46 -0.92 -39.03 12.57
C ILE A 46 -1.62 -37.69 12.79
N PHE A 47 -2.68 -37.40 12.02
CA PHE A 47 -3.41 -36.14 12.17
C PHE A 47 -4.06 -36.01 13.56
N LEU A 48 -4.62 -37.12 14.09
CA LEU A 48 -5.20 -37.17 15.43
C LEU A 48 -4.15 -37.01 16.54
N LEU A 49 -2.95 -37.57 16.37
CA LEU A 49 -1.82 -37.38 17.30
C LEU A 49 -1.28 -35.94 17.30
N CYS A 50 -1.21 -35.28 16.14
CA CYS A 50 -0.80 -33.88 16.05
C CYS A 50 -1.82 -32.94 16.69
N ALA A 51 -3.12 -33.24 16.56
CA ALA A 51 -4.19 -32.47 17.18
C ALA A 51 -4.17 -32.57 18.71
N SER A 52 -3.88 -33.75 19.28
CA SER A 52 -3.81 -33.93 20.73
C SER A 52 -2.58 -33.27 21.37
N LEU A 53 -1.42 -33.29 20.71
CA LEU A 53 -0.21 -32.58 21.16
C LEU A 53 -0.37 -31.05 21.13
N SER A 54 -1.17 -30.53 20.19
CA SER A 54 -1.46 -29.09 20.08
C SER A 54 -2.34 -28.57 21.23
N TRP A 55 -3.14 -29.43 21.86
CA TRP A 55 -3.96 -29.06 23.02
C TRP A 55 -3.21 -29.11 24.36
N ILE A 56 -2.13 -29.89 24.47
CA ILE A 56 -1.34 -29.98 25.70
C ILE A 56 -0.35 -28.80 25.81
N PHE A 57 0.09 -28.22 24.68
CA PHE A 57 1.04 -27.10 24.68
C PHE A 57 0.44 -25.74 25.07
N THR A 58 -0.88 -25.58 25.03
CA THR A 58 -1.56 -24.34 25.42
C THR A 58 -1.82 -24.21 26.92
N PHE A 59 -1.49 -25.22 27.73
CA PHE A 59 -1.85 -25.25 29.16
C PHE A 59 -0.67 -25.26 30.17
N VAL A 60 0.61 -25.29 29.74
CA VAL A 60 1.73 -25.61 30.67
C VAL A 60 2.85 -24.56 30.80
N LEU A 61 2.86 -23.44 30.08
CA LEU A 61 3.87 -22.38 30.34
C LEU A 61 3.21 -21.06 30.74
N GLY A 62 2.60 -21.11 31.91
CA GLY A 62 2.35 -19.94 32.75
C GLY A 62 3.64 -19.44 33.39
N GLU A 63 3.74 -18.12 33.45
CA GLU A 63 4.59 -17.26 34.28
C GLU A 63 6.06 -17.66 34.55
N SER A 64 6.99 -16.82 34.09
CA SER A 64 8.14 -16.46 34.93
C SER A 64 8.49 -14.98 34.77
N ARG A 65 8.47 -14.27 35.91
CA ARG A 65 8.93 -12.90 36.06
C ARG A 65 10.45 -12.91 36.11
N PHE A 66 11.11 -12.21 35.18
CA PHE A 66 12.52 -11.89 35.28
C PHE A 66 12.70 -10.39 35.51
N GLN A 67 13.16 -10.04 36.71
CA GLN A 67 13.70 -8.72 37.02
C GLN A 67 15.11 -8.62 36.42
N VAL A 68 15.37 -7.58 35.64
CA VAL A 68 16.71 -7.19 35.22
C VAL A 68 16.95 -5.75 35.64
N THR A 69 17.98 -5.56 36.45
CA THR A 69 18.45 -4.28 36.96
C THR A 69 19.06 -3.43 35.85
N SER A 70 18.73 -2.14 35.85
CA SER A 70 19.23 -1.17 34.88
C SER A 70 20.64 -0.69 35.24
N VAL A 71 21.54 -0.70 34.25
CA VAL A 71 22.79 0.08 34.29
C VAL A 71 22.91 0.81 32.96
N PHE A 72 22.27 1.97 32.86
CA PHE A 72 22.69 3.03 31.93
C PHE A 72 22.10 4.37 32.40
N THR A 73 22.83 5.02 33.29
CA THR A 73 22.65 6.44 33.59
C THR A 73 23.19 7.25 32.42
N ARG A 74 22.30 7.84 31.61
CA ARG A 74 22.68 8.97 30.75
C ARG A 74 21.78 10.16 31.04
N ASN A 75 22.40 11.14 31.67
CA ASN A 75 21.87 12.42 32.07
C ASN A 75 21.62 13.29 30.83
N THR A 76 20.38 13.71 30.56
CA THR A 76 20.06 14.71 29.54
C THR A 76 19.24 15.84 30.17
N ASN A 77 19.96 16.74 30.85
CA ASN A 77 19.42 18.03 31.19
C ASN A 77 19.38 18.93 29.95
N LYS A 78 18.21 19.56 29.77
CA LYS A 78 17.93 20.80 29.03
C LYS A 78 18.00 20.75 27.50
N SER A 79 16.84 20.77 26.87
CA SER A 79 16.61 21.63 25.72
C SER A 79 15.28 22.35 25.89
N ALA A 80 15.36 23.66 26.08
CA ALA A 80 14.22 24.57 26.15
C ALA A 80 13.70 24.79 24.74
N THR A 81 12.45 24.41 24.47
CA THR A 81 11.78 24.70 23.20
C THR A 81 11.02 26.01 23.34
N THR A 82 11.55 27.06 22.71
CA THR A 82 10.90 28.35 22.53
C THR A 82 9.64 28.17 21.67
N THR A 83 8.47 28.40 22.27
CA THR A 83 7.18 28.36 21.57
C THR A 83 6.98 29.66 20.77
N THR A 84 7.18 29.63 19.46
CA THR A 84 6.75 30.69 18.55
C THR A 84 5.23 30.59 18.32
N ASN A 85 4.47 31.47 18.97
CA ASN A 85 3.04 31.64 18.74
C ASN A 85 2.80 32.40 17.43
N ILE A 86 2.76 31.69 16.31
CA ILE A 86 2.23 32.24 15.05
C ILE A 86 0.70 32.12 15.11
N PRO A 87 -0.07 33.23 15.01
CA PRO A 87 -1.52 33.14 14.89
C PRO A 87 -1.87 32.53 13.52
N LYS A 88 -2.12 31.21 13.49
CA LYS A 88 -2.75 30.56 12.34
C LYS A 88 -4.17 31.11 12.19
N ILE A 89 -4.35 32.11 11.32
CA ILE A 89 -5.68 32.46 10.81
C ILE A 89 -6.14 31.28 9.96
N ILE A 90 -6.77 30.29 10.60
CA ILE A 90 -7.44 29.20 9.90
C ILE A 90 -8.72 29.80 9.34
N ILE A 91 -8.70 30.17 8.07
CA ILE A 91 -9.93 30.52 7.35
C ILE A 91 -10.73 29.22 7.21
N LYS A 92 -11.67 29.01 8.13
CA LYS A 92 -12.64 27.93 8.04
C LYS A 92 -13.68 28.33 7.01
N ILE A 93 -13.56 27.80 5.81
CA ILE A 93 -14.60 27.89 4.77
C ILE A 93 -15.38 26.57 4.82
N PRO A 94 -16.49 26.48 5.58
CA PRO A 94 -17.23 25.24 5.71
C PRO A 94 -17.90 24.88 4.39
N LEU A 95 -17.83 23.61 4.00
CA LEU A 95 -18.61 23.06 2.90
C LEU A 95 -20.03 22.82 3.40
N ASN A 96 -20.99 23.60 2.93
CA ASN A 96 -22.40 23.34 3.16
C ASN A 96 -22.90 22.35 2.10
N CYS A 97 -22.70 21.06 2.35
CA CYS A 97 -23.30 19.99 1.57
C CYS A 97 -24.62 19.61 2.23
N THR A 98 -25.73 20.20 1.79
CA THR A 98 -27.06 19.69 2.15
C THR A 98 -27.22 18.31 1.53
N LEU A 99 -27.51 17.30 2.37
CA LEU A 99 -27.93 15.96 1.96
C LEU A 99 -29.31 16.08 1.29
N LEU A 100 -29.35 16.35 -0.01
CA LEU A 100 -30.56 16.20 -0.81
C LEU A 100 -30.34 15.11 -1.86
N ASN A 101 -31.14 14.04 -1.73
CA ASN A 101 -31.43 12.95 -2.66
C ASN A 101 -30.45 12.76 -3.84
N ASN A 102 -29.79 11.61 -3.80
CA ASN A 102 -28.62 11.10 -4.55
C ASN A 102 -28.58 11.23 -6.09
N ASN A 103 -29.42 12.02 -6.75
CA ASN A 103 -29.47 12.13 -8.22
C ASN A 103 -29.33 13.55 -8.78
N THR A 104 -29.03 14.58 -7.96
CA THR A 104 -28.89 15.97 -8.46
C THR A 104 -27.45 16.49 -8.32
N THR A 105 -26.92 17.08 -9.40
CA THR A 105 -25.62 17.76 -9.39
C THR A 105 -25.68 18.95 -8.43
N GLN A 106 -25.03 18.84 -7.28
CA GLN A 106 -24.99 19.94 -6.30
C GLN A 106 -23.97 20.99 -6.75
N THR A 107 -24.41 22.24 -6.82
CA THR A 107 -23.51 23.37 -7.06
C THR A 107 -23.19 24.02 -5.72
N CYS A 108 -21.92 24.36 -5.49
CA CYS A 108 -21.55 25.14 -4.31
C CYS A 108 -22.22 26.52 -4.36
N PRO A 109 -22.70 27.07 -3.23
CA PRO A 109 -23.28 28.42 -3.20
C PRO A 109 -22.26 29.46 -3.70
N SER A 110 -22.72 30.48 -4.45
CA SER A 110 -21.85 31.50 -5.08
C SER A 110 -21.32 32.57 -4.11
N ASN A 111 -21.53 32.40 -2.81
CA ASN A 111 -21.21 33.40 -1.78
C ASN A 111 -19.76 33.29 -1.27
N TYR A 112 -18.90 32.54 -1.95
CA TYR A 112 -17.49 32.42 -1.56
C TYR A 112 -16.69 33.65 -2.00
N PRO A 113 -15.68 34.06 -1.19
CA PRO A 113 -14.80 35.16 -1.55
C PRO A 113 -14.10 34.89 -2.88
N THR A 114 -14.16 35.85 -3.80
CA THR A 114 -13.47 35.80 -5.10
C THR A 114 -12.10 36.47 -5.08
N LYS A 115 -11.80 37.21 -4.01
CA LYS A 115 -10.51 37.87 -3.76
C LYS A 115 -10.06 37.58 -2.35
N PHE A 116 -8.77 37.36 -2.21
CA PHE A 116 -8.10 37.24 -0.91
C PHE A 116 -7.26 38.48 -0.67
N GLU A 117 -7.58 39.23 0.38
CA GLU A 117 -6.68 40.26 0.92
C GLU A 117 -5.92 39.67 2.10
N PRO A 118 -4.61 39.38 1.94
CA PRO A 118 -3.82 38.88 3.04
C PRO A 118 -3.59 39.99 4.08
N ALA A 119 -3.85 39.69 5.35
CA ALA A 119 -3.18 40.39 6.45
C ALA A 119 -1.76 39.80 6.61
N ILE A 120 -0.89 39.96 5.61
CA ILE A 120 0.51 39.49 5.71
C ILE A 120 1.38 40.64 6.22
N SER A 121 1.75 40.55 7.49
CA SER A 121 2.95 41.17 8.04
C SER A 121 4.15 40.35 7.54
N SER A 122 4.88 40.85 6.54
CA SER A 122 5.93 40.10 5.85
C SER A 122 7.28 40.17 6.56
N SER A 123 7.73 39.03 7.11
CA SER A 123 9.16 38.69 7.25
C SER A 123 9.47 37.18 7.26
N GLU A 124 8.47 36.31 7.10
CA GLU A 124 8.71 34.86 7.18
C GLU A 124 9.49 34.35 5.96
N THR A 125 10.64 33.75 6.24
CA THR A 125 11.46 33.07 5.23
C THR A 125 10.82 31.74 4.87
N CYS A 126 10.70 31.46 3.57
CA CYS A 126 10.17 30.19 3.07
C CYS A 126 10.99 29.01 3.63
N PRO A 127 10.36 28.00 4.26
CA PRO A 127 11.07 26.86 4.81
C PRO A 127 11.99 26.16 3.79
N ASP A 128 13.16 25.71 4.25
CA ASP A 128 14.21 25.16 3.39
C ASP A 128 13.78 23.95 2.54
N TYR A 129 12.80 23.15 2.99
CA TYR A 129 12.28 22.04 2.19
C TYR A 129 11.59 22.47 0.88
N PHE A 130 11.17 23.74 0.74
CA PHE A 130 10.63 24.24 -0.52
C PHE A 130 11.68 24.41 -1.63
N ARG A 131 12.99 24.30 -1.30
CA ARG A 131 14.06 24.25 -2.32
C ARG A 131 13.90 23.13 -3.33
N TRP A 132 13.20 22.04 -2.97
CA TRP A 132 12.93 20.93 -3.87
C TRP A 132 12.02 21.32 -5.03
N ILE A 133 11.07 22.24 -4.84
CA ILE A 133 10.24 22.78 -5.93
C ILE A 133 11.13 23.43 -6.99
N HIS A 134 12.09 24.26 -6.54
CA HIS A 134 13.05 24.91 -7.44
C HIS A 134 13.96 23.89 -8.14
N ARG A 135 14.35 22.82 -7.43
CA ARG A 135 15.19 21.75 -7.97
C ARG A 135 14.45 20.98 -9.07
N ASP A 136 13.22 20.58 -8.82
CA ASP A 136 12.42 19.76 -9.73
C ASP A 136 12.05 20.56 -10.99
N LEU A 137 11.67 21.84 -10.84
CA LEU A 137 11.31 22.70 -11.96
C LEU A 137 12.51 23.30 -12.72
N LYS A 138 13.75 23.16 -12.20
CA LYS A 138 14.96 23.75 -12.78
C LYS A 138 15.16 23.36 -14.25
N VAL A 139 14.74 22.16 -14.62
CA VAL A 139 14.92 21.59 -15.96
C VAL A 139 14.28 22.45 -17.05
N TRP A 140 13.15 23.08 -16.74
CA TRP A 140 12.41 23.94 -17.68
C TRP A 140 12.68 25.43 -17.49
N GLN A 141 13.60 25.82 -16.61
CA GLN A 141 13.85 27.23 -16.28
C GLN A 141 14.21 28.08 -17.51
N LYS A 142 14.97 27.52 -18.45
CA LYS A 142 15.42 28.24 -19.66
C LYS A 142 14.48 28.05 -20.85
N THR A 143 13.87 26.88 -20.99
CA THR A 143 13.05 26.53 -22.17
C THR A 143 11.58 26.86 -21.99
N GLY A 144 11.12 27.00 -20.75
CA GLY A 144 9.70 26.94 -20.42
C GLY A 144 9.11 25.56 -20.66
N ILE A 145 7.79 25.48 -20.49
CA ILE A 145 6.97 24.30 -20.79
C ILE A 145 6.02 24.69 -21.93
N THR A 146 6.22 24.10 -23.11
CA THR A 146 5.34 24.32 -24.27
C THR A 146 4.16 23.35 -24.24
N ARG A 147 3.10 23.66 -25.02
CA ARG A 147 1.97 22.75 -25.24
C ARG A 147 2.44 21.36 -25.68
N ASP A 148 3.31 21.31 -26.69
CA ASP A 148 3.82 20.04 -27.22
C ASP A 148 4.62 19.25 -26.18
N THR A 149 5.39 19.93 -25.33
CA THR A 149 6.15 19.29 -24.25
C THR A 149 5.22 18.71 -23.18
N LEU A 150 4.15 19.42 -22.83
CA LEU A 150 3.14 18.95 -21.89
C LEU A 150 2.39 17.72 -22.44
N GLU A 151 2.00 17.74 -23.71
CA GLU A 151 1.25 16.63 -24.33
C GLU A 151 2.08 15.34 -24.41
N LYS A 152 3.41 15.43 -24.49
CA LYS A 152 4.32 14.27 -24.39
C LYS A 152 4.20 13.54 -23.04
N ALA A 153 3.71 14.19 -21.97
CA ALA A 153 3.48 13.55 -20.68
C ALA A 153 2.18 12.71 -20.65
N ARG A 154 1.25 12.96 -21.58
CA ARG A 154 -0.10 12.38 -21.58
C ARG A 154 -0.12 10.85 -21.52
N PRO A 155 0.71 10.09 -22.25
CA PRO A 155 0.71 8.63 -22.19
C PRO A 155 1.02 8.04 -20.81
N HIS A 156 1.62 8.83 -19.92
CA HIS A 156 1.95 8.42 -18.55
C HIS A 156 0.98 8.99 -17.50
N ALA A 157 0.12 9.93 -17.87
CA ALA A 157 -0.74 10.64 -16.93
C ALA A 157 -2.05 9.88 -16.70
N HIS A 158 -2.49 9.81 -15.45
CA HIS A 158 -3.81 9.32 -15.07
C HIS A 158 -4.88 10.39 -15.25
N PHE A 159 -4.56 11.65 -14.96
CA PHE A 159 -5.49 12.75 -15.13
C PHE A 159 -4.79 14.07 -15.44
N ARG A 160 -5.53 14.96 -16.09
CA ARG A 160 -5.16 16.35 -16.34
C ARG A 160 -6.02 17.26 -15.47
N VAL A 161 -5.37 18.26 -14.90
CA VAL A 161 -5.97 19.40 -14.22
C VAL A 161 -5.75 20.65 -15.07
N VAL A 162 -6.81 21.43 -15.25
CA VAL A 162 -6.74 22.78 -15.81
C VAL A 162 -7.37 23.73 -14.80
N ILE A 163 -6.62 24.75 -14.40
CA ILE A 163 -7.15 25.88 -13.63
C ILE A 163 -7.28 27.03 -14.62
N LYS A 164 -8.50 27.53 -14.78
CA LYS A 164 -8.78 28.67 -15.65
C LYS A 164 -9.76 29.62 -14.96
N SER A 165 -9.34 30.86 -14.76
CA SER A 165 -10.12 31.90 -14.09
C SER A 165 -10.65 31.45 -12.72
N GLY A 166 -9.78 30.81 -11.92
CA GLY A 166 -10.13 30.28 -10.59
C GLY A 166 -11.03 29.03 -10.58
N ARG A 167 -11.35 28.46 -11.75
CA ARG A 167 -12.16 27.25 -11.88
C ARG A 167 -11.29 26.04 -12.20
N LEU A 168 -11.51 24.95 -11.48
CA LEU A 168 -10.84 23.67 -11.70
C LEU A 168 -11.63 22.83 -12.72
N TYR A 169 -10.94 22.36 -13.75
CA TYR A 169 -11.43 21.38 -14.71
C TYR A 169 -10.54 20.14 -14.64
N VAL A 170 -11.14 18.96 -14.68
CA VAL A 170 -10.43 17.69 -14.60
C VAL A 170 -10.81 16.82 -15.79
N HIS A 171 -9.80 16.27 -16.46
CA HIS A 171 -9.97 15.24 -17.48
C HIS A 171 -9.25 13.97 -17.00
N GLN A 172 -9.99 12.90 -16.76
CA GLN A 172 -9.42 11.62 -16.35
C GLN A 172 -9.10 10.79 -17.59
N TYR A 173 -7.85 10.37 -17.74
CA TYR A 173 -7.40 9.47 -18.81
C TYR A 173 -7.50 8.00 -18.39
N GLU A 174 -7.06 7.72 -17.17
CA GLU A 174 -7.07 6.40 -16.57
C GLU A 174 -7.50 6.48 -15.11
N LYS A 175 -8.19 5.45 -14.64
CA LYS A 175 -8.62 5.36 -13.24
C LYS A 175 -7.39 5.20 -12.35
N ALA A 176 -7.22 6.11 -11.39
CA ALA A 176 -6.18 5.97 -10.37
C ALA A 176 -6.43 4.73 -9.50
N PHE A 177 -5.36 4.20 -8.92
CA PHE A 177 -5.50 3.17 -7.89
C PHE A 177 -6.32 3.73 -6.73
N GLN A 178 -7.46 3.09 -6.43
CA GLN A 178 -8.36 3.53 -5.34
C GLN A 178 -8.75 5.02 -5.49
N THR A 179 -8.82 5.78 -4.39
CA THR A 179 -9.27 7.19 -4.39
C THR A 179 -8.13 8.21 -4.40
N ARG A 180 -6.93 7.83 -4.86
CA ARG A 180 -5.73 8.71 -4.85
C ARG A 180 -5.94 10.03 -5.58
N ASP A 181 -6.53 9.99 -6.78
CA ASP A 181 -6.82 11.17 -7.59
C ASP A 181 -7.88 12.07 -6.94
N VAL A 182 -8.94 11.48 -6.38
CA VAL A 182 -10.03 12.20 -5.70
C VAL A 182 -9.49 13.14 -4.62
N PHE A 183 -8.59 12.66 -3.76
CA PHE A 183 -8.01 13.46 -2.68
C PHE A 183 -7.07 14.55 -3.19
N THR A 184 -6.30 14.29 -4.24
CA THR A 184 -5.47 15.32 -4.88
C THR A 184 -6.33 16.43 -5.48
N ILE A 185 -7.43 16.07 -6.15
CA ILE A 185 -8.41 17.03 -6.69
C ILE A 185 -9.04 17.85 -5.54
N TRP A 186 -9.42 17.20 -4.43
CA TRP A 186 -9.93 17.88 -3.24
C TRP A 186 -8.91 18.85 -2.63
N GLY A 187 -7.63 18.48 -2.61
CA GLY A 187 -6.56 19.35 -2.14
C GLY A 187 -6.41 20.61 -2.99
N ILE A 188 -6.46 20.46 -4.32
CA ILE A 188 -6.42 21.59 -5.25
C ILE A 188 -7.65 22.48 -5.10
N LEU A 189 -8.84 21.90 -4.91
CA LEU A 189 -10.07 22.67 -4.63
C LEU A 189 -9.97 23.46 -3.33
N GLN A 190 -9.34 22.90 -2.28
CA GLN A 190 -9.09 23.63 -1.04
C GLN A 190 -8.09 24.76 -1.24
N LEU A 191 -7.04 24.54 -2.04
CA LEU A 191 -6.06 25.57 -2.37
C LEU A 191 -6.73 26.76 -3.08
N LEU A 192 -7.58 26.50 -4.08
CA LEU A 192 -8.35 27.54 -4.79
C LEU A 192 -9.28 28.34 -3.88
N ARG A 193 -9.86 27.68 -2.86
CA ARG A 193 -10.70 28.34 -1.86
C ARG A 193 -9.92 29.15 -0.83
N MET A 194 -8.71 28.71 -0.49
CA MET A 194 -7.85 29.39 0.47
C MET A 194 -7.19 30.63 -0.13
N TYR A 195 -6.89 30.60 -1.44
CA TYR A 195 -6.22 31.68 -2.15
C TYR A 195 -7.01 32.13 -3.41
N PRO A 196 -8.27 32.57 -3.26
CA PRO A 196 -9.11 32.97 -4.39
C PRO A 196 -8.48 34.14 -5.16
N GLY A 197 -8.36 33.95 -6.48
CA GLY A 197 -7.79 34.94 -7.40
C GLY A 197 -6.26 35.02 -7.41
N GLN A 198 -5.55 34.25 -6.57
CA GLN A 198 -4.07 34.27 -6.54
C GLN A 198 -3.44 33.13 -7.34
N ILE A 199 -4.16 32.04 -7.57
CA ILE A 199 -3.67 30.91 -8.35
C ILE A 199 -3.79 31.26 -9.84
N PRO A 200 -2.68 31.26 -10.61
CA PRO A 200 -2.72 31.60 -12.02
C PRO A 200 -3.41 30.50 -12.84
N ASP A 201 -3.77 30.86 -14.07
CA ASP A 201 -4.22 29.89 -15.07
C ASP A 201 -3.07 28.93 -15.39
N LEU A 202 -3.30 27.63 -15.24
CA LEU A 202 -2.27 26.60 -15.40
C LEU A 202 -2.87 25.24 -15.79
N GLU A 203 -2.02 24.37 -16.34
CA GLU A 203 -2.36 22.99 -16.68
C GLU A 203 -1.33 22.03 -16.11
N LEU A 204 -1.78 20.95 -15.47
CA LEU A 204 -0.94 19.95 -14.82
C LEU A 204 -1.40 18.55 -15.23
N LEU A 205 -0.45 17.64 -15.43
CA LEU A 205 -0.70 16.22 -15.63
C LEU A 205 -0.17 15.44 -14.44
N PHE A 206 -0.92 14.45 -13.96
CA PHE A 206 -0.60 13.69 -12.76
C PHE A 206 -0.45 12.20 -13.04
N LEU A 207 0.60 11.59 -12.47
CA LEU A 207 0.83 10.16 -12.39
C LEU A 207 0.46 9.66 -10.99
N CYS A 208 -0.35 8.61 -10.90
CA CYS A 208 -0.84 8.08 -9.61
C CYS A 208 -0.19 6.78 -9.15
N HIS A 209 0.72 6.20 -9.93
CA HIS A 209 1.43 4.97 -9.56
C HIS A 209 2.54 5.23 -8.53
N ASP A 210 3.23 4.18 -8.10
CA ASP A 210 4.31 4.28 -7.11
C ASP A 210 5.69 4.48 -7.77
N LYS A 211 5.85 4.11 -9.05
CA LYS A 211 7.11 4.21 -9.79
C LYS A 211 7.11 5.44 -10.70
N PRO A 212 8.23 6.17 -10.82
CA PRO A 212 8.36 7.30 -11.74
C PRO A 212 8.20 6.88 -13.20
N ALA A 213 7.78 7.81 -14.05
CA ALA A 213 7.64 7.56 -15.48
C ALA A 213 8.70 8.27 -16.33
N ILE A 214 9.21 9.43 -15.91
CA ILE A 214 10.07 10.28 -16.75
C ILE A 214 11.53 10.08 -16.37
N TRP A 215 12.12 8.97 -16.81
CA TRP A 215 13.50 8.61 -16.46
C TRP A 215 14.55 9.45 -17.18
N LYS A 216 15.55 9.96 -16.45
CA LYS A 216 16.60 10.83 -17.01
C LYS A 216 17.38 10.20 -18.14
N ARG A 217 17.60 8.87 -18.07
CA ARG A 217 18.34 8.08 -19.07
C ARG A 217 17.69 8.11 -20.46
N ASP A 218 16.41 8.43 -20.55
CA ASP A 218 15.66 8.42 -21.81
C ASP A 218 15.73 9.78 -22.55
N PHE A 219 16.33 10.81 -21.92
CA PHE A 219 16.39 12.16 -22.48
C PHE A 219 17.80 12.55 -22.92
N LYS A 220 17.94 12.87 -24.21
CA LYS A 220 19.13 13.39 -24.88
C LYS A 220 18.80 14.72 -25.56
N LYS A 221 19.74 15.29 -26.32
CA LYS A 221 19.59 16.60 -26.97
C LYS A 221 18.32 16.72 -27.83
N ASP A 222 17.98 15.67 -28.57
CA ASP A 222 16.83 15.67 -29.50
C ASP A 222 15.48 15.43 -28.81
N THR A 223 15.48 14.84 -27.61
CA THR A 223 14.28 14.60 -26.81
C THR A 223 14.12 15.63 -25.69
N TRP A 224 14.96 16.66 -25.66
CA TRP A 224 14.93 17.76 -24.69
C TRP A 224 13.89 18.83 -25.06
N PRO A 225 13.22 19.47 -24.08
CA PRO A 225 13.20 19.15 -22.65
C PRO A 225 12.28 17.95 -22.35
N PRO A 226 12.48 17.26 -21.20
CA PRO A 226 11.58 16.20 -20.78
C PRO A 226 10.14 16.71 -20.56
N PRO A 227 9.12 15.84 -20.69
CA PRO A 227 7.75 16.21 -20.37
C PRO A 227 7.55 16.44 -18.87
N PRO A 228 6.89 17.53 -18.45
CA PRO A 228 6.57 17.75 -17.03
C PRO A 228 5.40 16.85 -16.62
N LEU A 229 5.60 16.08 -15.55
CA LEU A 229 4.60 15.17 -15.00
C LEU A 229 4.66 15.24 -13.48
N PHE A 230 3.53 15.55 -12.83
CA PHE A 230 3.44 15.56 -11.38
C PHE A 230 3.25 14.15 -10.86
N HIS A 231 3.97 13.81 -9.79
CA HIS A 231 3.96 12.48 -9.21
C HIS A 231 4.08 12.55 -7.69
N TYR A 232 3.52 11.57 -7.00
CA TYR A 232 3.56 11.48 -5.55
C TYR A 232 4.91 10.95 -5.02
N CYS A 233 5.69 10.29 -5.86
CA CYS A 233 6.99 9.75 -5.49
C CYS A 233 8.10 10.46 -6.28
N GLY A 234 9.23 10.71 -5.62
CA GLY A 234 10.43 11.24 -6.28
C GLY A 234 11.48 10.15 -6.48
N HIS A 235 12.32 10.31 -7.51
CA HIS A 235 13.52 9.49 -7.68
C HIS A 235 14.67 10.32 -8.24
N ARG A 236 15.89 10.11 -7.73
CA ARG A 236 17.08 10.89 -8.12
C ARG A 236 17.36 10.82 -9.64
N ASP A 237 16.96 9.72 -10.27
CA ASP A 237 17.17 9.41 -11.68
C ASP A 237 15.92 9.65 -12.55
N ALA A 238 14.93 10.38 -12.04
CA ALA A 238 13.73 10.77 -12.77
C ALA A 238 13.52 12.30 -12.76
N TYR A 239 12.72 12.79 -13.71
CA TYR A 239 12.32 14.19 -13.86
C TYR A 239 10.89 14.48 -13.41
N ASP A 240 10.15 13.47 -12.92
CA ASP A 240 8.84 13.63 -12.32
C ASP A 240 8.89 14.71 -11.21
N ILE A 241 7.88 15.58 -11.18
CA ILE A 241 7.79 16.72 -10.26
C ILE A 241 7.04 16.26 -9.02
N VAL A 242 7.67 16.32 -7.85
CA VAL A 242 7.05 15.82 -6.63
C VAL A 242 5.88 16.71 -6.20
N PHE A 243 4.74 16.10 -5.95
CA PHE A 243 3.55 16.73 -5.40
C PHE A 243 3.20 16.09 -4.04
N PRO A 244 2.69 16.86 -3.05
CA PRO A 244 2.18 16.28 -1.81
C PRO A 244 1.17 15.17 -2.08
N ASP A 245 1.39 13.99 -1.50
CA ASP A 245 0.55 12.84 -1.81
C ASP A 245 -0.89 12.98 -1.27
N TRP A 246 -1.78 12.15 -1.79
CA TRP A 246 -3.19 12.11 -1.38
C TRP A 246 -3.36 11.84 0.11
N SER A 247 -2.39 11.19 0.75
CA SER A 247 -2.46 10.75 2.14
C SER A 247 -2.51 11.91 3.14
N PHE A 248 -2.07 13.11 2.74
CA PHE A 248 -2.27 14.32 3.54
C PHE A 248 -3.76 14.61 3.84
N TRP A 249 -4.65 14.29 2.90
CA TRP A 249 -6.10 14.41 3.06
C TRP A 249 -6.75 13.13 3.59
N GLY A 250 -6.00 12.03 3.65
CA GLY A 250 -6.41 10.74 4.18
C GLY A 250 -6.41 9.64 3.14
N TRP A 251 -6.70 8.42 3.59
CA TRP A 251 -6.84 7.25 2.73
C TRP A 251 -7.88 6.29 3.36
N PRO A 252 -9.17 6.46 3.04
CA PRO A 252 -10.29 5.72 3.66
C PRO A 252 -10.16 4.22 3.51
N GLU A 253 -9.66 3.75 2.38
CA GLU A 253 -9.44 2.34 2.08
C GLU A 253 -8.52 1.69 3.11
N LEU A 254 -7.60 2.44 3.72
CA LEU A 254 -6.71 1.97 4.78
C LEU A 254 -7.04 2.54 6.17
N ASN A 255 -8.19 3.22 6.31
CA ASN A 255 -8.57 3.94 7.53
C ASN A 255 -7.49 4.94 8.01
N ILE A 256 -6.76 5.54 7.07
CA ILE A 256 -5.80 6.61 7.35
C ILE A 256 -6.57 7.93 7.40
N LYS A 257 -6.55 8.57 8.58
CA LYS A 257 -7.14 9.89 8.79
C LYS A 257 -6.33 10.97 8.06
N GLU A 258 -6.94 12.11 7.81
CA GLU A 258 -6.22 13.28 7.33
C GLU A 258 -5.09 13.68 8.30
N TRP A 259 -4.03 14.26 7.77
CA TRP A 259 -2.78 14.48 8.50
C TRP A 259 -2.95 15.26 9.80
N ASN A 260 -3.83 16.27 9.85
CA ASN A 260 -4.08 17.06 11.06
C ASN A 260 -4.67 16.22 12.20
N LYS A 261 -5.60 15.30 11.90
CA LYS A 261 -6.15 14.40 12.92
C LYS A 261 -5.19 13.26 13.22
N LEU A 262 -4.55 12.70 12.20
CA LEU A 262 -3.59 11.61 12.36
C LEU A 262 -2.40 12.04 13.22
N SER A 263 -1.82 13.20 12.97
CA SER A 263 -0.67 13.71 13.74
C SER A 263 -1.00 13.95 15.22
N VAL A 264 -2.22 14.40 15.55
CA VAL A 264 -2.69 14.48 16.94
C VAL A 264 -2.82 13.09 17.55
N ALA A 265 -3.47 12.15 16.86
CA ALA A 265 -3.62 10.78 17.34
C ALA A 265 -2.26 10.08 17.56
N LEU A 266 -1.29 10.30 16.67
CA LEU A 266 0.08 9.79 16.81
C LEU A 266 0.79 10.39 18.03
N LYS A 267 0.65 11.69 18.27
CA LYS A 267 1.21 12.35 19.45
C LYS A 267 0.62 11.80 20.74
N GLU A 268 -0.70 11.61 20.79
CA GLU A 268 -1.36 11.02 21.96
C GLU A 268 -0.99 9.55 22.15
N GLY A 269 -0.90 8.77 21.08
CA GLY A 269 -0.40 7.39 21.13
C GLY A 269 1.03 7.31 21.67
N ASN A 270 1.91 8.22 21.25
CA ASN A 270 3.30 8.28 21.69
C ASN A 270 3.47 8.59 23.18
N LYS A 271 2.48 9.24 23.82
CA LYS A 271 2.48 9.55 25.27
C LYS A 271 2.08 8.36 26.14
N ARG A 272 1.44 7.33 25.57
CA ARG A 272 0.90 6.19 26.34
C ARG A 272 2.00 5.30 26.93
N VAL A 273 3.13 5.20 26.25
CA VAL A 273 4.27 4.35 26.64
C VAL A 273 5.55 5.15 26.46
N LYS A 274 6.30 5.33 27.55
CA LYS A 274 7.62 5.97 27.53
C LYS A 274 8.59 5.11 26.73
N TRP A 275 9.66 5.72 26.24
CA TRP A 275 10.63 5.01 25.39
C TRP A 275 11.22 3.78 26.10
N GLU A 276 11.57 3.91 27.38
CA GLU A 276 12.20 2.90 28.22
C GLU A 276 11.25 1.72 28.51
N ASP A 277 9.94 1.98 28.46
CA ASP A 277 8.87 1.01 28.73
C ASP A 277 8.39 0.30 27.44
N ARG A 278 8.96 0.62 26.27
CA ARG A 278 8.56 -0.03 25.00
C ARG A 278 9.09 -1.45 24.94
N ILE A 279 8.25 -2.35 24.42
CA ILE A 279 8.63 -3.72 24.12
C ILE A 279 9.82 -3.70 23.15
N PRO A 280 10.98 -4.31 23.49
CA PRO A 280 12.24 -4.17 22.75
C PRO A 280 12.29 -5.08 21.51
N TYR A 281 11.21 -5.12 20.73
CA TYR A 281 11.10 -5.91 19.52
C TYR A 281 10.99 -4.99 18.32
N ALA A 282 11.72 -5.32 17.27
CA ALA A 282 11.45 -4.73 15.97
C ALA A 282 10.03 -5.15 15.53
N TYR A 283 9.24 -4.22 15.02
CA TYR A 283 7.86 -4.49 14.59
C TYR A 283 7.67 -4.05 13.15
N TRP A 284 7.10 -4.91 12.32
CA TRP A 284 6.68 -4.56 10.97
C TRP A 284 5.38 -5.24 10.61
N LYS A 285 4.47 -4.48 10.00
CA LYS A 285 3.20 -4.96 9.46
C LYS A 285 2.95 -4.34 8.09
N GLY A 286 2.74 -5.17 7.07
CA GLY A 286 2.50 -4.65 5.72
C GLY A 286 2.40 -5.71 4.64
N ASN A 287 2.29 -5.25 3.38
CA ASN A 287 2.24 -6.13 2.22
C ASN A 287 3.67 -6.48 1.77
N PRO A 288 4.11 -7.75 1.85
CA PRO A 288 5.44 -8.16 1.41
C PRO A 288 5.56 -8.26 -0.12
N ASN A 289 4.44 -8.36 -0.83
CA ASN A 289 4.43 -8.64 -2.28
C ASN A 289 4.75 -7.40 -3.15
N VAL A 290 4.83 -6.21 -2.56
CA VAL A 290 5.09 -4.96 -3.31
C VAL A 290 6.57 -4.69 -3.55
N SER A 291 7.47 -5.40 -2.86
CA SER A 291 8.92 -5.24 -3.03
C SER A 291 9.65 -6.52 -2.62
N PRO A 292 10.63 -7.02 -3.41
CA PRO A 292 11.45 -8.17 -3.04
C PRO A 292 12.08 -8.05 -1.65
N VAL A 293 12.57 -6.85 -1.29
CA VAL A 293 13.18 -6.57 0.02
C VAL A 293 12.21 -6.83 1.18
N ARG A 294 10.92 -6.54 0.98
CA ARG A 294 9.90 -6.84 1.99
C ARG A 294 9.61 -8.35 2.06
N GLY A 295 9.66 -9.04 0.94
CA GLY A 295 9.60 -10.51 0.92
C GLY A 295 10.78 -11.16 1.64
N GLU A 296 11.98 -10.60 1.47
CA GLU A 296 13.18 -11.03 2.19
C GLU A 296 13.08 -10.74 3.69
N LEU A 297 12.53 -9.59 4.09
CA LEU A 297 12.26 -9.27 5.50
C LEU A 297 11.42 -10.36 6.17
N MET A 298 10.42 -10.93 5.47
CA MET A 298 9.60 -12.01 6.02
C MET A 298 10.37 -13.28 6.35
N ARG A 299 11.55 -13.49 5.74
CA ARG A 299 12.43 -14.63 6.05
C ARG A 299 13.14 -14.46 7.40
N CYS A 300 13.15 -13.27 7.98
CA CYS A 300 13.73 -13.01 9.30
C CYS A 300 12.91 -13.59 10.47
N ASN A 301 11.70 -14.10 10.20
CA ASN A 301 10.91 -14.86 11.18
C ASN A 301 11.31 -16.35 11.14
N PHE A 302 12.55 -16.67 11.53
CA PHE A 302 13.09 -18.02 11.42
C PHE A 302 13.44 -18.61 12.79
N SER A 303 12.63 -19.59 13.21
CA SER A 303 12.91 -20.62 14.22
C SER A 303 12.12 -20.53 15.52
N ASP A 304 11.58 -21.68 15.92
CA ASP A 304 10.99 -21.92 17.25
C ASP A 304 12.05 -22.03 18.36
N LYS A 305 13.34 -22.09 18.00
CA LYS A 305 14.45 -22.29 18.95
C LYS A 305 15.11 -20.99 19.41
N TYR A 306 14.97 -19.90 18.65
CA TYR A 306 15.58 -18.61 18.95
C TYR A 306 14.57 -17.51 18.63
N ASP A 307 14.32 -16.62 19.58
CA ASP A 307 13.50 -15.45 19.34
C ASP A 307 14.33 -14.41 18.55
N PRO A 308 13.97 -14.09 17.29
CA PRO A 308 14.71 -13.14 16.48
C PRO A 308 14.50 -11.68 16.92
N MET A 309 13.78 -11.43 18.03
CA MET A 309 13.44 -10.11 18.55
C MET A 309 12.71 -9.23 17.51
N VAL A 310 12.00 -9.87 16.58
CA VAL A 310 11.24 -9.21 15.52
C VAL A 310 9.84 -9.80 15.41
N ARG A 311 8.84 -8.93 15.26
CA ARG A 311 7.44 -9.28 15.06
C ARG A 311 7.02 -8.82 13.67
N LEU A 312 6.80 -9.78 12.78
CA LEU A 312 6.47 -9.53 11.37
C LEU A 312 5.06 -10.02 11.07
N TYR A 313 4.22 -9.14 10.53
CA TYR A 313 2.83 -9.46 10.20
C TYR A 313 2.52 -9.10 8.74
N VAL A 314 1.86 -10.02 8.03
CA VAL A 314 1.37 -9.75 6.68
C VAL A 314 0.05 -8.98 6.75
N GLN A 315 -0.04 -7.88 6.03
CA GLN A 315 -1.27 -7.14 5.80
C GLN A 315 -1.43 -6.85 4.30
N LEU A 316 -2.39 -7.52 3.66
CA LEU A 316 -2.67 -7.35 2.23
C LEU A 316 -3.69 -6.21 2.04
N CYS A 317 -3.32 -5.22 1.22
CA CYS A 317 -4.14 -4.05 0.94
C CYS A 317 -5.47 -4.38 0.20
N ASN A 318 -5.60 -5.58 -0.36
CA ASN A 318 -6.80 -6.05 -1.06
C ASN A 318 -7.81 -6.77 -0.16
N ILE A 319 -7.47 -7.03 1.11
CA ILE A 319 -8.35 -7.69 2.09
C ILE A 319 -8.55 -6.69 3.23
N LEU A 320 -9.44 -5.72 3.03
CA LEU A 320 -10.07 -4.97 4.11
C LEU A 320 -11.50 -5.45 4.25
N ILE A 321 -11.65 -6.68 4.76
CA ILE A 321 -12.80 -6.99 5.59
C ILE A 321 -12.47 -6.48 6.99
N ILE A 322 -13.27 -5.50 7.39
CA ILE A 322 -13.57 -5.05 8.76
C ILE A 322 -13.10 -6.06 9.81
N ASN A 323 -12.00 -5.76 10.50
CA ASN A 323 -11.75 -6.16 11.89
C ASN A 323 -10.48 -5.46 12.38
N MET A 324 -10.64 -4.19 12.75
CA MET A 324 -9.69 -3.48 13.59
C MET A 324 -10.32 -3.26 14.97
N LEU A 325 -10.49 -4.36 15.69
CA LEU A 325 -10.63 -4.37 17.13
C LEU A 325 -9.39 -5.08 17.68
N ASN A 326 -8.70 -4.39 18.58
CA ASN A 326 -7.60 -4.87 19.42
C ASN A 326 -6.20 -4.93 18.79
N ILE A 327 -5.60 -3.75 18.54
CA ILE A 327 -4.17 -3.56 18.82
C ILE A 327 -3.99 -2.12 19.36
N ILE A 328 -4.07 -1.98 20.68
CA ILE A 328 -3.43 -0.92 21.49
C ILE A 328 -2.60 -1.66 22.52
#